data_AF-A0A3A4T1D8-F1
#
_entry.id   AF-A0A3A4T1D8-F1
#
_cell.length_a   1.000
_cell.length_b   1.000
_cell.length_c   1.000
_cell.angle_alpha   90.00
_cell.angle_beta   90.00
_cell.angle_gamma   90.00
#
_symmetry.space_group_name_H-M   'P 1'
#
loop_
_entity.id
_entity.type
_entity.pdbx_description
1 polymer ?
#
loop_
_entity_poly.entity_id
_entity_poly.type
_entity_poly.pdbx_seq_one_letter_code
_entity_poly.pdbx_strand_id
1 'polypeptide(L)'
;MVLEDAMNDGINPTLEELERRRVRSLMVSEKSVAEHPDVYREIKKIVRDVISSPVDIGDYYKTARKLSELLREMAKTDAISLFYYFAKSIDPLQCGRAMYFRADCLDLWEQLRCIDELRVSLHHIRLIQ
;
A
#
# COMPACT_ATOMS: atom_id res chain seq x y z
N MET A 1 -4.79 29.00 -6.43
CA MET A 1 -5.79 29.13 -5.35
C MET A 1 -7.16 29.18 -6.01
N VAL A 2 -7.76 28.01 -6.21
CA VAL A 2 -9.20 27.84 -6.45
C VAL A 2 -9.53 26.63 -5.58
N LEU A 3 -9.89 26.96 -4.34
CA LEU A 3 -10.52 26.05 -3.38
C LEU A 3 -12.02 26.12 -3.68
N GLU A 4 -12.72 25.04 -3.34
CA GLU A 4 -14.19 24.87 -3.41
C GLU A 4 -14.73 24.37 -4.75
N ASP A 5 -14.50 23.09 -5.03
CA ASP A 5 -15.47 22.23 -5.71
C ASP A 5 -15.08 20.77 -5.49
N ALA A 6 -15.67 20.14 -4.46
CA ALA A 6 -15.93 18.70 -4.34
C ALA A 6 -16.14 18.28 -2.88
N MET A 7 -17.12 18.88 -2.21
CA MET A 7 -17.81 18.19 -1.13
C MET A 7 -19.28 18.06 -1.50
N ASN A 8 -19.60 16.83 -1.93
CA ASN A 8 -20.87 16.13 -1.75
C ASN A 8 -21.97 16.32 -2.81
N ASP A 9 -21.96 15.42 -3.80
CA ASP A 9 -23.20 14.93 -4.43
C ASP A 9 -23.08 13.43 -4.75
N GLY A 10 -23.63 12.59 -3.87
CA GLY A 10 -24.48 11.42 -4.16
C GLY A 10 -24.12 10.35 -5.21
N ILE A 11 -22.97 10.36 -5.88
CA ILE A 11 -22.62 9.30 -6.84
C ILE A 11 -21.81 8.24 -6.11
N ASN A 12 -22.51 7.23 -5.56
CA ASN A 12 -21.85 5.98 -5.25
C ASN A 12 -21.26 5.43 -6.56
N PRO A 13 -19.93 5.25 -6.67
CA PRO A 13 -19.33 4.71 -7.88
C PRO A 13 -19.95 3.34 -8.17
N THR A 14 -20.22 3.08 -9.45
CA THR A 14 -20.68 1.75 -9.86
C THR A 14 -19.60 0.71 -9.55
N LEU A 15 -20.00 -0.55 -9.39
CA LEU A 15 -19.06 -1.65 -9.22
C LEU A 15 -17.98 -1.65 -10.31
N GLU A 16 -18.39 -1.44 -11.57
CA GLU A 16 -17.50 -1.38 -12.72
C GLU A 16 -16.47 -0.24 -12.62
N GLU A 17 -16.86 0.92 -12.10
CA GLU A 17 -15.94 2.04 -11.90
C GLU A 17 -14.95 1.75 -10.76
N LEU A 18 -15.39 1.09 -9.70
CA LEU A 18 -14.51 0.63 -8.63
C LEU A 18 -13.50 -0.40 -9.13
N GLU A 19 -13.92 -1.35 -9.95
CA GLU A 19 -13.05 -2.34 -10.59
C GLU A 19 -12.02 -1.67 -11.50
N ARG A 20 -12.44 -0.71 -12.33
CA ARG A 20 -11.53 0.05 -13.20
C ARG A 20 -10.47 0.81 -12.40
N ARG A 21 -10.87 1.49 -11.31
CA ARG A 21 -9.94 2.18 -10.40
C ARG A 21 -8.99 1.20 -9.74
N ARG A 22 -9.50 0.05 -9.30
CA ARG A 22 -8.73 -1.01 -8.67
C ARG A 22 -7.65 -1.55 -9.61
N VAL A 23 -8.01 -1.89 -10.85
CA VAL A 23 -7.06 -2.37 -11.87
C VAL A 23 -6.00 -1.30 -12.16
N ARG A 24 -6.41 -0.04 -12.33
CA ARG A 24 -5.46 1.07 -12.56
C ARG A 24 -4.46 1.21 -11.40
N SER A 25 -4.95 1.18 -10.17
CA SER A 25 -4.11 1.25 -8.97
C SER A 25 -3.11 0.09 -8.90
N LEU A 26 -3.54 -1.13 -9.23
CA LEU A 26 -2.65 -2.31 -9.30
C LEU A 26 -1.58 -2.17 -10.38
N MET A 27 -1.93 -1.72 -11.59
CA MET A 27 -0.97 -1.54 -12.68
C MET A 27 0.09 -0.47 -12.35
N VAL A 28 -0.35 0.65 -11.77
CA VAL A 28 0.56 1.71 -11.32
C VAL A 28 1.47 1.21 -10.20
N SER A 29 0.93 0.46 -9.25
CA SER A 29 1.72 -0.17 -8.19
C SER A 29 2.73 -1.18 -8.75
N GLU A 30 2.37 -2.00 -9.73
CA GLU A 30 3.28 -2.94 -10.37
C GLU A 30 4.48 -2.23 -11.00
N LYS A 31 4.22 -1.13 -11.74
CA LYS A 31 5.28 -0.32 -12.34
C LYS A 31 6.26 0.21 -11.28
N SER A 32 5.75 0.73 -10.17
CA SER A 32 6.58 1.20 -9.06
C SER A 32 7.43 0.07 -8.47
N VAL A 33 6.89 -1.16 -8.40
CA VAL A 33 7.66 -2.34 -7.97
C VAL A 33 8.76 -2.72 -8.96
N ALA A 34 8.53 -2.56 -10.27
CA ALA A 34 9.56 -2.78 -11.27
C ALA A 34 10.70 -1.76 -11.15
N GLU A 35 10.40 -0.52 -10.77
CA GLU A 35 11.37 0.57 -10.60
C GLU A 35 12.14 0.47 -9.26
N HIS A 36 11.52 -0.03 -8.19
CA HIS A 36 12.08 -0.09 -6.84
C HIS A 36 11.95 -1.48 -6.18
N PRO A 37 12.57 -2.53 -6.75
CA PRO A 37 12.36 -3.92 -6.30
C PRO A 37 12.94 -4.21 -4.91
N ASP A 38 13.98 -3.50 -4.49
CA ASP A 38 14.60 -3.60 -3.17
C ASP A 38 13.74 -2.97 -2.07
N VAL A 39 13.19 -1.79 -2.31
CA VAL A 39 12.23 -1.12 -1.40
C VAL A 39 11.01 -2.01 -1.20
N TYR A 40 10.48 -2.59 -2.27
CA TYR A 40 9.35 -3.52 -2.20
C TYR A 40 9.64 -4.77 -1.37
N ARG A 41 10.86 -5.34 -1.48
CA ARG A 41 11.28 -6.49 -0.65
C ARG A 41 11.34 -6.11 0.84
N GLU A 42 11.86 -4.92 1.16
CA GLU A 42 11.93 -4.46 2.54
C GLU A 42 10.53 -4.21 3.13
N ILE A 43 9.60 -3.64 2.35
CA ILE A 43 8.18 -3.52 2.75
C ILE A 43 7.62 -4.90 3.09
N LYS A 44 7.77 -5.88 2.19
CA LYS A 44 7.29 -7.26 2.43
C LYS A 44 7.88 -7.88 3.69
N LYS A 45 9.15 -7.62 3.98
CA LYS A 45 9.82 -8.11 5.19
C LYS A 45 9.20 -7.51 6.45
N ILE A 46 9.09 -6.18 6.52
CA ILE A 46 8.51 -5.50 7.69
C ILE A 46 7.06 -5.93 7.92
N VAL A 47 6.26 -5.99 6.86
CA VAL A 47 4.85 -6.42 6.94
C VAL A 47 4.75 -7.86 7.46
N ARG A 48 5.58 -8.77 6.94
CA ARG A 48 5.65 -10.15 7.41
C ARG A 48 6.03 -10.23 8.89
N ASP A 49 7.01 -9.46 9.33
CA ASP A 49 7.47 -9.45 10.72
C ASP A 49 6.34 -8.98 11.67
N VAL A 50 5.62 -7.92 11.30
CA VAL A 50 4.46 -7.39 12.05
C VAL A 50 3.30 -8.38 12.11
N ILE A 51 3.07 -9.15 11.04
CA ILE A 51 2.02 -10.17 11.00
C ILE A 51 2.43 -11.42 11.79
N SER A 52 3.72 -11.79 11.78
CA SER A 52 4.18 -13.04 12.39
C SER A 52 4.35 -12.94 13.90
N SER A 53 4.57 -11.73 14.43
CA SER A 53 4.87 -11.50 15.84
C SER A 53 4.04 -10.35 16.43
N PRO A 54 3.72 -10.37 17.74
CA PRO A 54 3.20 -9.19 18.41
C PRO A 54 4.22 -8.05 18.29
N VAL A 55 3.74 -6.86 17.94
CA VAL A 55 4.56 -5.64 17.95
C VAL A 55 4.45 -5.02 19.33
N ASP A 56 5.59 -4.83 20.00
CA ASP A 56 5.63 -4.05 21.24
C ASP A 56 5.17 -2.62 20.95
N ILE A 57 4.36 -2.05 21.84
CA ILE A 57 3.86 -0.68 21.69
C ILE A 57 5.01 0.35 21.65
N GLY A 58 6.14 0.07 22.32
CA GLY A 58 7.36 0.87 22.24
C GLY A 58 8.02 0.85 20.86
N ASP A 59 7.86 -0.24 20.12
CA ASP A 59 8.43 -0.42 18.77
C ASP A 59 7.45 -0.03 17.66
N TYR A 60 6.15 0.06 17.97
CA TYR A 60 5.10 0.45 17.01
C TYR A 60 5.47 1.73 16.26
N TYR A 61 5.75 2.82 16.96
CA TYR A 61 5.93 4.13 16.33
C TYR A 61 7.10 4.10 15.33
N LYS A 62 8.24 3.54 15.75
CA LYS A 62 9.42 3.40 14.90
C LYS A 62 9.15 2.53 13.67
N THR A 63 8.47 1.41 13.87
CA THR A 63 8.17 0.44 12.80
C THR A 63 7.17 1.02 11.79
N ALA A 64 6.08 1.62 12.27
CA ALA A 64 5.06 2.26 11.46
C ALA A 64 5.63 3.45 10.68
N ARG A 65 6.49 4.28 11.30
CA ARG A 65 7.20 5.37 10.61
C ARG A 65 8.07 4.85 9.48
N LYS A 66 8.95 3.88 9.76
CA LYS A 66 9.83 3.27 8.74
C LYS A 66 9.00 2.69 7.59
N LEU A 67 7.95 1.93 7.90
CA LEU A 67 7.09 1.34 6.87
C LEU A 67 6.39 2.43 6.03
N SER A 68 5.86 3.47 6.66
CA SER A 68 5.20 4.58 5.95
C SER A 68 6.17 5.33 5.03
N GLU A 69 7.43 5.49 5.41
CA GLU A 69 8.45 6.16 4.58
C GLU A 69 8.80 5.33 3.35
N LEU A 70 8.96 4.01 3.49
CA LEU A 70 9.15 3.09 2.35
C LEU A 70 7.94 3.11 1.42
N LEU A 71 6.72 3.12 1.96
CA LEU A 71 5.50 3.21 1.16
C LEU A 71 5.39 4.56 0.41
N ARG A 72 5.82 5.67 1.04
CA ARG A 72 5.90 6.96 0.36
C ARG A 72 6.92 6.96 -0.77
N GLU A 73 8.03 6.27 -0.59
CA GLU A 73 9.04 6.10 -1.64
C GLU A 73 8.43 5.39 -2.86
N MET A 74 7.72 4.30 -2.65
CA MET A 74 6.98 3.60 -3.71
C MET A 74 5.88 4.46 -4.35
N ALA A 75 5.30 5.40 -3.60
CA ALA A 75 4.22 6.26 -4.06
C ALA A 75 4.67 7.53 -4.80
N LYS A 76 5.99 7.82 -4.89
CA LYS A 76 6.52 9.05 -5.50
C LYS A 76 6.07 9.25 -6.95
N THR A 77 5.81 8.16 -7.66
CA THR A 77 5.48 8.18 -9.09
C THR A 77 4.01 8.46 -9.35
N ASP A 78 3.10 8.09 -8.45
CA ASP A 78 1.65 8.25 -8.65
C ASP A 78 0.83 8.11 -7.35
N ALA A 79 -0.04 9.09 -7.09
CA ALA A 79 -0.95 9.12 -5.95
C ALA A 79 -2.12 8.10 -6.06
N ILE A 80 -2.32 7.51 -7.24
CA ILE A 80 -3.32 6.45 -7.48
C ILE A 80 -2.79 5.08 -7.02
N SER A 81 -1.49 4.95 -6.74
CA SER A 81 -0.90 3.70 -6.27
C SER A 81 -1.46 3.25 -4.92
N LEU A 82 -1.51 1.94 -4.70
CA LEU A 82 -1.89 1.37 -3.41
C LEU A 82 -0.94 1.83 -2.29
N PHE A 83 0.33 2.04 -2.63
CA PHE A 83 1.35 2.50 -1.69
C PHE A 83 1.02 3.88 -1.11
N TYR A 84 0.42 4.78 -1.90
CA TYR A 84 -0.02 6.09 -1.40
C TYR A 84 -1.08 5.96 -0.30
N TYR A 85 -2.06 5.06 -0.49
CA TYR A 85 -3.10 4.79 0.50
C TYR A 85 -2.51 4.26 1.81
N PHE A 86 -1.69 3.20 1.74
CA PHE A 86 -1.11 2.59 2.94
C PHE A 86 -0.07 3.48 3.61
N ALA A 87 0.66 4.32 2.87
CA ALA A 87 1.56 5.32 3.44
C ALA A 87 0.82 6.26 4.40
N LYS A 88 -0.42 6.64 4.07
CA LYS A 88 -1.25 7.50 4.93
C LYS A 88 -1.91 6.73 6.06
N SER A 89 -2.43 5.52 5.79
CA SER A 89 -3.13 4.73 6.81
C SER A 89 -2.18 4.23 7.90
N ILE A 90 -0.92 3.93 7.58
CA ILE A 90 0.05 3.39 8.54
C ILE A 90 0.79 4.47 9.32
N ASP A 91 0.99 5.66 8.74
CA ASP A 91 1.79 6.73 9.35
C ASP A 91 1.15 7.23 10.67
N PRO A 92 1.81 7.06 11.83
CA PRO A 92 1.29 7.50 13.12
C PRO A 92 1.14 9.02 13.23
N LEU A 93 1.80 9.79 12.35
CA LEU A 93 1.62 11.25 12.28
C LEU A 93 0.45 11.68 11.39
N GLN A 94 -0.28 10.73 10.81
CA GLN A 94 -1.46 11.00 9.98
C GLN A 94 -2.67 10.20 10.51
N CYS A 95 -3.03 9.10 9.83
CA CYS A 95 -4.21 8.31 10.17
C CYS A 95 -3.87 7.05 10.98
N GLY A 96 -2.58 6.71 11.09
CA GLY A 96 -2.11 5.50 11.74
C GLY A 96 -2.41 5.48 13.23
N ARG A 97 -2.97 4.35 13.68
CA ARG A 97 -3.22 4.08 15.10
C ARG A 97 -2.65 2.72 15.47
N ALA A 98 -1.99 2.64 16.62
CA ALA A 98 -1.36 1.41 17.10
C ALA A 98 -2.31 0.21 17.10
N MET A 99 -3.57 0.41 17.52
CA MET A 99 -4.59 -0.64 17.57
C MET A 99 -4.98 -1.22 16.20
N TYR A 100 -4.80 -0.47 15.11
CA TYR A 100 -5.13 -0.90 13.75
C TYR A 100 -3.91 -1.34 12.95
N PHE A 101 -2.70 -1.02 13.42
CA PHE A 101 -1.47 -1.26 12.66
C PHE A 101 -1.31 -2.68 12.13
N ARG A 102 -1.64 -3.68 12.95
CA ARG A 102 -1.57 -5.08 12.52
C ARG A 102 -2.62 -5.42 11.44
N ALA A 103 -3.83 -4.87 11.57
CA ALA A 103 -4.88 -5.03 10.57
C ALA A 103 -4.50 -4.34 9.25
N ASP A 104 -3.97 -3.11 9.31
CA ASP A 104 -3.46 -2.39 8.14
C ASP A 104 -2.34 -3.16 7.44
N CYS A 105 -1.45 -3.81 8.21
CA CYS A 105 -0.40 -4.66 7.66
C CYS A 105 -0.95 -5.95 7.01
N LEU A 106 -2.00 -6.56 7.58
CA LEU A 106 -2.67 -7.72 6.96
C LEU A 106 -3.31 -7.33 5.63
N ASP A 107 -4.03 -6.21 5.61
CA ASP A 107 -4.65 -5.70 4.38
C ASP A 107 -3.58 -5.39 3.33
N LEU A 108 -2.50 -4.69 3.74
CA LEU A 108 -1.36 -4.42 2.88
C LEU A 108 -0.76 -5.72 2.33
N TRP A 109 -0.57 -6.75 3.15
CA TRP A 109 -0.02 -8.03 2.70
C TRP A 109 -0.84 -8.66 1.56
N GLU A 110 -2.17 -8.66 1.68
CA GLU A 110 -3.04 -9.14 0.61
C GLU A 110 -2.92 -8.28 -0.66
N GLN A 111 -2.76 -6.97 -0.52
CA GLN A 111 -2.51 -6.10 -1.67
C GLN A 111 -1.17 -6.39 -2.36
N LEU A 112 -0.11 -6.66 -1.60
CA LEU A 112 1.19 -7.06 -2.14
C LEU A 112 1.10 -8.41 -2.88
N ARG A 113 0.31 -9.36 -2.36
CA ARG A 113 0.04 -10.63 -3.06
C ARG A 113 -0.66 -10.42 -4.39
N CYS A 114 -1.68 -9.56 -4.46
CA CYS A 114 -2.35 -9.23 -5.72
C CYS A 114 -1.37 -8.63 -6.74
N ILE A 115 -0.43 -7.79 -6.31
CA ILE A 115 0.62 -7.25 -7.20
C ILE A 115 1.53 -8.38 -7.69
N ASP A 116 1.97 -9.28 -6.80
CA ASP A 116 2.82 -10.41 -7.19
C ASP A 116 2.11 -11.34 -8.20
N GLU A 117 0.83 -11.64 -7.99
CA GLU A 117 -0.01 -12.42 -8.91
C GLU A 117 -0.14 -11.73 -10.27
N LEU A 118 -0.38 -10.41 -10.28
CA LEU A 118 -0.41 -9.62 -11.50
C LEU A 118 0.93 -9.70 -12.25
N ARG A 119 2.06 -9.58 -11.55
CA ARG A 119 3.40 -9.66 -12.16
C ARG A 119 3.67 -11.01 -12.81
N VAL A 120 3.26 -12.10 -12.16
CA VAL A 120 3.36 -13.45 -12.73
C VAL A 120 2.53 -13.54 -14.01
N SER A 121 1.31 -12.98 -14.00
CA SER A 121 0.42 -13.01 -15.17
C SER A 121 0.93 -12.18 -16.36
N LEU A 122 1.52 -11.01 -16.10
CA LEU A 122 2.01 -10.10 -17.14
C LEU A 122 3.33 -10.58 -17.75
N HIS A 123 4.26 -11.02 -16.91
CA HIS A 123 5.64 -11.23 -17.35
C HIS A 123 6.02 -12.71 -17.49
N HIS A 124 5.12 -13.65 -17.20
CA HIS A 124 5.41 -15.10 -17.15
C HIS A 124 6.63 -15.42 -16.25
N ILE A 125 6.96 -14.53 -15.30
CA ILE A 125 8.15 -14.66 -14.46
C ILE A 125 7.89 -15.75 -13.41
N ARG A 126 8.73 -16.79 -13.41
CA ARG A 126 8.81 -17.74 -12.29
C ARG A 126 9.40 -17.01 -11.08
N LEU A 127 8.61 -16.88 -10.01
CA LEU A 127 9.11 -16.46 -8.69
C LEU A 127 10.20 -17.45 -8.24
N ILE A 128 11.44 -16.95 -8.08
CA ILE A 128 12.49 -17.69 -7.37
C ILE A 128 12.26 -17.44 -5.87
N GLN A 129 12.02 -18.53 -5.13
CA GLN A 129 11.75 -18.56 -3.70
C GLN A 129 12.95 -18.16 -2.86
#